data_AF-A0A354MQY6-F1
#
_entry.id   AF-A0A354MQY6-F1
#
_cell.length_a   1.000
_cell.length_b   1.000
_cell.length_c   1.000
_cell.angle_alpha   90.00
_cell.angle_beta   90.00
_cell.angle_gamma   90.00
#
_symmetry.space_group_name_H-M   'P 1'
#
loop_
_entity.id
_entity.type
_entity.pdbx_description
1 polymer ?
#
loop_
_entity_poly.entity_id
_entity_poly.type
_entity_poly.pdbx_seq_one_letter_code
_entity_poly.pdbx_strand_id
1 'polypeptide(L)'
;LKLLSPDVGCQSYESSVLFSSLGIDGVFHGDVEYLAGYFYPEGTFNIALLFQPDTDQWPYKDNSASYYYSVKEYFDPVYYEVADLENCTQWNYTRSDGRTVLLVMNDEWARIIADLQDALVTVSFASSKWDGGTKVQMTQSALEQISEQFDFSIQPHPADMTKVDALMEAAQAAYEAERAAAAENRYTQLYTKGYEQYIQQMLDTADSTYSRDGLFYSLYDLNGDGVMELLPGGKGSSVVEILSMRDGESYQYADFRKFILLSDLYFTVCENHVLELEKTKDNIAEIRYYFRAEANGLTYLEGLEKLEDSWYSLPVSPVEDPKTEVQTEITEQQAQAIIASYVPLETQPERQQMKRYGEPVKPIPSWTDPYAMYIAEALEWYEDSWKFAYALIDLNGDGIQELIARNVWTIPTGCTEPEYALSVHTIVDGKRVLVSEASVTDVCEDGILMYSQKDGLYYAFFRMKDTELELIEEIFQDSVQKYWWRVVGGENPQSSNCSEETARSYIAQYHPIELNMKPFSEYPFS
;
A
#
# COMPACT_ATOMS: atom_id res chain seq x y z
N LEU A 1 -0.42 -14.53 -45.69
CA LEU A 1 -0.96 -13.64 -44.63
C LEU A 1 -0.24 -12.31 -44.74
N LYS A 2 -0.98 -11.19 -44.69
CA LYS A 2 -0.40 -9.84 -44.60
C LYS A 2 -0.02 -9.56 -43.14
N LEU A 3 0.96 -8.69 -42.88
CA LEU A 3 1.21 -8.23 -41.51
C LEU A 3 0.11 -7.26 -41.08
N LEU A 4 -0.26 -7.29 -39.79
CA LEU A 4 -1.09 -6.25 -39.18
C LEU A 4 -0.35 -4.91 -39.18
N SER A 5 -1.11 -3.82 -39.27
CA SER A 5 -0.59 -2.47 -39.01
C SER A 5 -0.23 -2.30 -37.52
N PRO A 6 0.36 -1.18 -37.09
CA PRO A 6 0.48 -0.88 -35.66
C PRO A 6 -0.90 -0.83 -34.99
N ASP A 7 -0.97 -1.32 -33.75
CA ASP A 7 -2.17 -1.26 -32.94
C ASP A 7 -2.42 0.14 -32.35
N VAL A 8 -3.66 0.33 -31.92
CA VAL A 8 -4.10 1.49 -31.15
C VAL A 8 -4.50 0.99 -29.76
N GLY A 9 -3.74 1.37 -28.75
CA GLY A 9 -4.06 1.08 -27.35
C GLY A 9 -5.22 1.95 -26.85
N CYS A 10 -6.08 1.36 -26.03
CA CYS A 10 -7.21 2.01 -25.38
C CYS A 10 -7.14 1.76 -23.87
N GLN A 11 -7.20 2.80 -23.06
CA GLN A 11 -7.43 2.70 -21.62
C GLN A 11 -8.88 2.27 -21.32
N SER A 12 -9.20 1.90 -20.08
CA SER A 12 -10.56 1.47 -19.72
C SER A 12 -11.64 2.51 -20.07
N TYR A 13 -11.35 3.80 -19.86
CA TYR A 13 -12.26 4.90 -20.22
C TYR A 13 -12.37 5.15 -21.74
N GLU A 14 -11.49 4.54 -22.54
CA GLU A 14 -11.45 4.63 -24.01
C GLU A 14 -12.01 3.37 -24.68
N SER A 15 -12.53 2.38 -23.92
CA SER A 15 -13.08 1.14 -24.49
C SER A 15 -14.16 1.39 -25.55
N SER A 16 -14.96 2.45 -25.40
CA SER A 16 -15.94 2.90 -26.40
C SER A 16 -15.33 3.34 -27.74
N VAL A 17 -14.08 3.81 -27.74
CA VAL A 17 -13.34 4.20 -28.95
C VAL A 17 -13.02 2.96 -29.79
N LEU A 18 -12.61 1.86 -29.17
CA LEU A 18 -12.40 0.57 -29.85
C LEU A 18 -13.69 0.12 -30.55
N PHE A 19 -14.80 0.07 -29.81
CA PHE A 19 -16.10 -0.34 -30.32
C PHE A 19 -16.59 0.54 -31.48
N SER A 20 -16.51 1.86 -31.31
CA SER A 20 -16.90 2.83 -32.34
C SER A 20 -16.01 2.74 -33.59
N SER A 21 -14.72 2.48 -33.42
CA SER A 21 -13.76 2.39 -34.53
C SER A 21 -13.96 1.13 -35.35
N LEU A 22 -14.35 0.03 -34.70
CA LEU A 22 -14.59 -1.28 -35.33
C LEU A 22 -16.05 -1.51 -35.74
N GLY A 23 -16.96 -0.61 -35.35
CA GLY A 23 -18.39 -0.71 -35.65
C GLY A 23 -19.08 -1.88 -34.97
N ILE A 24 -18.71 -2.16 -33.72
CA ILE A 24 -19.34 -3.19 -32.88
C ILE A 24 -19.89 -2.54 -31.61
N ASP A 25 -20.92 -3.14 -31.02
CA ASP A 25 -21.57 -2.59 -29.81
C ASP A 25 -20.96 -3.14 -28.50
N GLY A 26 -20.24 -4.25 -28.58
CA GLY A 26 -19.67 -4.96 -27.44
C GLY A 26 -19.36 -6.43 -27.76
N VAL A 27 -18.90 -7.18 -26.76
CA VAL A 27 -18.54 -8.61 -26.92
C VAL A 27 -19.21 -9.53 -25.90
N PHE A 28 -20.05 -8.98 -25.02
CA PHE A 28 -20.72 -9.72 -23.95
C PHE A 28 -22.18 -9.26 -23.80
N HIS A 29 -23.09 -10.21 -23.62
CA HIS A 29 -24.50 -9.99 -23.36
C HIS A 29 -24.79 -10.12 -21.85
N GLY A 30 -24.91 -8.99 -21.14
CA GLY A 30 -25.23 -9.00 -19.71
C GLY A 30 -24.60 -7.83 -18.96
N ASP A 31 -24.41 -8.02 -17.65
CA ASP A 31 -23.71 -7.07 -16.79
C ASP A 31 -22.19 -7.18 -17.02
N VAL A 32 -21.63 -6.10 -17.58
CA VAL A 32 -20.23 -6.05 -18.02
C VAL A 32 -19.65 -4.65 -17.85
N GLU A 33 -18.40 -4.61 -17.40
CA GLU A 33 -17.54 -3.44 -17.44
C GLU A 33 -16.38 -3.71 -18.40
N TYR A 34 -16.21 -2.86 -19.41
CA TYR A 34 -15.09 -2.96 -20.33
C TYR A 34 -13.87 -2.20 -19.80
N LEU A 35 -12.73 -2.87 -19.79
CA LEU A 35 -11.45 -2.35 -19.32
C LEU A 35 -10.56 -1.94 -20.51
N ALA A 36 -9.26 -1.88 -20.29
CA ALA A 36 -8.29 -1.57 -21.33
C ALA A 36 -8.26 -2.65 -22.43
N GLY A 37 -7.83 -2.23 -23.62
CA GLY A 37 -7.73 -3.08 -24.79
C GLY A 37 -6.88 -2.45 -25.88
N TYR A 38 -6.88 -3.07 -27.05
CA TYR A 38 -6.25 -2.52 -28.25
C TYR A 38 -6.92 -3.06 -29.49
N PHE A 39 -6.83 -2.34 -30.59
CA PHE A 39 -7.27 -2.82 -31.89
C PHE A 39 -6.28 -2.49 -32.99
N TYR A 40 -6.28 -3.32 -34.02
CA TYR A 40 -5.59 -3.09 -35.26
C TYR A 40 -6.58 -2.48 -36.27
N PRO A 41 -6.13 -1.57 -37.15
CA PRO A 41 -6.97 -0.98 -38.19
C PRO A 41 -7.69 -2.00 -39.06
N GLU A 42 -7.14 -3.22 -39.20
CA GLU A 42 -7.71 -4.31 -39.99
C GLU A 42 -8.81 -5.11 -39.29
N GLY A 43 -9.09 -4.84 -38.01
CA GLY A 43 -10.21 -5.43 -37.27
C GLY A 43 -9.85 -6.53 -36.27
N THR A 44 -8.57 -6.93 -36.17
CA THR A 44 -8.08 -7.73 -35.03
C THR A 44 -8.10 -6.87 -33.78
N PHE A 45 -8.54 -7.39 -32.63
CA PHE A 45 -8.56 -6.63 -31.38
C PHE A 45 -8.52 -7.50 -30.13
N ASN A 46 -8.15 -6.87 -29.02
CA ASN A 46 -8.29 -7.40 -27.68
C ASN A 46 -9.06 -6.42 -26.80
N ILE A 47 -9.92 -6.93 -25.94
CA ILE A 47 -10.55 -6.15 -24.88
C ILE A 47 -10.60 -6.98 -23.60
N ALA A 48 -10.13 -6.39 -22.49
CA ALA A 48 -10.34 -6.93 -21.17
C ALA A 48 -11.70 -6.48 -20.63
N LEU A 49 -12.35 -7.33 -19.85
CA LEU A 49 -13.66 -7.03 -19.26
C LEU A 49 -13.83 -7.69 -17.90
N LEU A 50 -14.62 -7.05 -17.04
CA LEU A 50 -15.22 -7.66 -15.86
C LEU A 50 -16.67 -8.01 -16.17
N PHE A 51 -17.09 -9.23 -15.87
CA PHE A 51 -18.47 -9.66 -16.12
C PHE A 51 -19.06 -10.42 -14.95
N GLN A 52 -20.38 -10.31 -14.82
CA GLN A 52 -21.19 -11.20 -13.99
C GLN A 52 -22.01 -12.12 -14.91
N PRO A 53 -21.77 -13.43 -14.89
CA PRO A 53 -22.59 -14.38 -15.63
C PRO A 53 -24.05 -14.36 -15.17
N ASP A 54 -24.99 -14.38 -16.11
CA ASP A 54 -26.40 -14.65 -15.85
C ASP A 54 -26.64 -16.16 -15.64
N THR A 55 -26.09 -16.70 -14.54
CA THR A 55 -26.27 -18.11 -14.14
C THR A 55 -26.07 -18.32 -12.65
N ASP A 56 -26.94 -19.14 -12.05
CA ASP A 56 -26.81 -19.60 -10.66
C ASP A 56 -25.64 -20.57 -10.46
N GLN A 57 -25.07 -21.14 -11.54
CA GLN A 57 -23.95 -22.09 -11.44
C GLN A 57 -22.60 -21.41 -11.18
N TRP A 58 -22.48 -20.12 -11.47
CA TRP A 58 -21.28 -19.33 -11.22
C TRP A 58 -21.66 -17.89 -10.82
N PRO A 59 -22.24 -17.70 -9.62
CA PRO A 59 -22.87 -16.44 -9.19
C PRO A 59 -21.85 -15.41 -8.69
N TYR A 60 -20.62 -15.44 -9.21
CA TYR A 60 -19.55 -14.54 -8.79
C TYR A 60 -19.56 -13.27 -9.65
N LYS A 61 -19.35 -12.12 -9.01
CA LYS A 61 -19.13 -10.83 -9.67
C LYS A 61 -17.67 -10.66 -10.06
N ASP A 62 -17.38 -9.67 -10.90
CA ASP A 62 -16.02 -9.24 -11.25
C ASP A 62 -15.14 -10.37 -11.78
N ASN A 63 -15.68 -11.21 -12.68
CA ASN A 63 -14.86 -12.20 -13.37
C ASN A 63 -14.06 -11.48 -14.45
N SER A 64 -12.74 -11.52 -14.36
CA SER A 64 -11.87 -10.91 -15.37
C SER A 64 -11.69 -11.85 -16.56
N ALA A 65 -12.07 -11.38 -17.74
CA ALA A 65 -11.83 -12.05 -19.02
C ALA A 65 -11.05 -11.17 -19.99
N SER A 66 -10.33 -11.83 -20.89
CA SER A 66 -9.76 -11.23 -22.10
C SER A 66 -10.44 -11.83 -23.31
N TYR A 67 -11.09 -10.99 -24.13
CA TYR A 67 -11.70 -11.36 -25.39
C TYR A 67 -10.77 -10.95 -26.53
N TYR A 68 -10.32 -11.94 -27.31
CA TYR A 68 -9.38 -11.75 -28.40
C TYR A 68 -10.00 -12.16 -29.73
N TYR A 69 -10.05 -11.25 -30.70
CA TYR A 69 -10.59 -11.48 -32.04
C TYR A 69 -9.46 -11.34 -33.06
N SER A 70 -9.11 -12.44 -33.74
CA SER A 70 -7.98 -12.47 -34.68
C SER A 70 -8.46 -12.73 -36.11
N VAL A 71 -8.30 -11.75 -37.00
CA VAL A 71 -8.72 -11.86 -38.41
C VAL A 71 -7.78 -12.78 -39.19
N LYS A 72 -8.32 -13.84 -39.81
CA LYS A 72 -7.56 -14.91 -40.48
C LYS A 72 -6.82 -14.47 -41.75
N GLU A 73 -7.16 -13.33 -42.35
CA GLU A 73 -6.45 -12.81 -43.53
C GLU A 73 -5.03 -12.31 -43.17
N TYR A 74 -4.81 -11.97 -41.90
CA TYR A 74 -3.60 -11.34 -41.41
C TYR A 74 -2.77 -12.29 -40.53
N PHE A 75 -1.47 -12.03 -40.48
CA PHE A 75 -0.56 -12.68 -39.57
C PHE A 75 -0.60 -11.90 -38.27
N ASP A 76 -1.19 -12.52 -37.27
CA ASP A 76 -1.25 -12.00 -35.92
C ASP A 76 0.05 -12.32 -35.17
N PRO A 77 0.84 -11.32 -34.75
CA PRO A 77 2.08 -11.55 -34.04
C PRO A 77 1.85 -11.97 -32.57
N VAL A 78 0.62 -11.81 -32.05
CA VAL A 78 0.28 -12.17 -30.67
C VAL A 78 0.06 -13.68 -30.62
N TYR A 79 0.91 -14.35 -29.85
CA TYR A 79 0.76 -15.78 -29.56
C TYR A 79 0.27 -15.96 -28.13
N TYR A 80 -0.64 -16.90 -27.94
CA TYR A 80 -1.05 -17.37 -26.62
C TYR A 80 -0.44 -18.75 -26.37
N GLU A 81 0.38 -18.85 -25.34
CA GLU A 81 0.84 -20.15 -24.88
C GLU A 81 -0.32 -20.88 -24.19
N VAL A 82 -0.52 -22.14 -24.56
CA VAL A 82 -1.29 -23.10 -23.77
C VAL A 82 -0.27 -24.06 -23.19
N ALA A 83 0.25 -23.70 -22.01
CA ALA A 83 1.09 -24.60 -21.24
C ALA A 83 0.21 -25.73 -20.68
N ASP A 84 0.77 -26.94 -20.61
CA ASP A 84 0.17 -28.08 -19.91
C ASP A 84 -1.19 -28.57 -20.46
N LEU A 85 -1.24 -28.82 -21.78
CA LEU A 85 -2.40 -29.46 -22.44
C LEU A 85 -2.76 -30.83 -21.84
N GLU A 86 -1.81 -31.54 -21.24
CA GLU A 86 -2.03 -32.86 -20.65
C GLU A 86 -2.95 -32.81 -19.42
N ASN A 87 -2.94 -31.69 -18.68
CA ASN A 87 -3.78 -31.47 -17.50
C ASN A 87 -5.06 -30.66 -17.78
N CYS A 88 -5.35 -30.39 -19.05
CA CYS A 88 -6.58 -29.69 -19.45
C CYS A 88 -7.71 -30.67 -19.80
N THR A 89 -8.93 -30.35 -19.39
CA THR A 89 -10.13 -30.97 -19.95
C THR A 89 -10.62 -30.13 -21.12
N GLN A 90 -10.84 -30.77 -22.27
CA GLN A 90 -11.34 -30.11 -23.48
C GLN A 90 -12.55 -30.84 -24.06
N TRP A 91 -13.57 -30.10 -24.49
CA TRP A 91 -14.75 -30.66 -25.13
C TRP A 91 -15.39 -29.66 -26.10
N ASN A 92 -16.08 -30.19 -27.11
CA ASN A 92 -16.87 -29.37 -28.01
C ASN A 92 -18.24 -29.12 -27.38
N TYR A 93 -18.69 -27.87 -27.42
CA TYR A 93 -20.02 -27.47 -27.00
C TYR A 93 -20.75 -26.81 -28.17
N THR A 94 -21.95 -27.30 -28.49
CA THR A 94 -22.81 -26.68 -29.49
C THR A 94 -23.75 -25.71 -28.80
N ARG A 95 -23.53 -24.42 -29.06
CA ARG A 95 -24.28 -23.32 -28.47
C ARG A 95 -25.71 -23.28 -28.98
N SER A 96 -26.55 -22.51 -28.28
CA SER A 96 -27.96 -22.28 -28.61
C SER A 96 -28.17 -21.67 -30.01
N ASP A 97 -27.20 -20.90 -30.50
CA ASP A 97 -27.16 -20.32 -31.86
C ASP A 97 -26.72 -21.31 -32.97
N GLY A 98 -26.41 -22.55 -32.59
CA GLY A 98 -25.95 -23.62 -33.49
C GLY A 98 -24.44 -23.61 -33.78
N ARG A 99 -23.66 -22.65 -33.26
CA ARG A 99 -22.20 -22.64 -33.40
C ARG A 99 -21.56 -23.63 -32.44
N THR A 100 -20.57 -24.37 -32.90
CA THR A 100 -19.73 -25.20 -32.03
C THR A 100 -18.51 -24.41 -31.60
N VAL A 101 -18.29 -24.34 -30.28
CA VAL A 101 -17.07 -23.80 -29.67
C VAL A 101 -16.28 -24.93 -29.01
N LEU A 102 -14.97 -24.75 -28.94
CA LEU A 102 -14.09 -25.61 -28.13
C LEU A 102 -13.94 -24.96 -26.76
N LEU A 103 -14.35 -25.68 -25.72
CA LEU A 103 -14.16 -25.31 -24.32
C LEU A 103 -12.94 -26.04 -23.78
N VAL A 104 -12.07 -25.31 -23.08
CA VAL A 104 -10.85 -25.84 -22.46
C VAL A 104 -10.77 -25.32 -21.03
N MET A 105 -10.48 -26.19 -20.07
CA MET A 105 -10.43 -25.80 -18.66
C MET A 105 -9.45 -26.68 -17.88
N ASN A 106 -8.66 -26.06 -17.00
CA ASN A 106 -7.91 -26.72 -15.93
C ASN A 106 -8.31 -26.11 -14.57
N ASP A 107 -7.51 -26.34 -13.52
CA ASP A 107 -7.76 -25.85 -12.16
C ASP A 107 -7.43 -24.36 -11.94
N GLU A 108 -6.88 -23.67 -12.94
CA GLU A 108 -6.50 -22.26 -12.86
C GLU A 108 -7.26 -21.37 -13.86
N TRP A 109 -7.37 -21.81 -15.11
CA TRP A 109 -7.95 -21.04 -16.20
C TRP A 109 -8.96 -21.84 -17.04
N ALA A 110 -9.84 -21.09 -17.70
CA ALA A 110 -10.79 -21.56 -18.70
C ALA A 110 -10.62 -20.75 -19.99
N ARG A 111 -10.88 -21.40 -21.12
CA ARG A 111 -10.90 -20.79 -22.45
C ARG A 111 -12.10 -21.23 -23.27
N ILE A 112 -12.61 -20.29 -24.05
CA ILE A 112 -13.61 -20.52 -25.08
C ILE A 112 -12.96 -20.17 -26.41
N ILE A 113 -12.93 -21.11 -27.35
CA ILE A 113 -12.33 -20.93 -28.67
C ILE A 113 -13.42 -21.12 -29.72
N ALA A 114 -13.66 -20.07 -30.51
CA ALA A 114 -14.60 -20.09 -31.62
C ALA A 114 -13.85 -19.90 -32.94
N ASP A 115 -13.87 -20.93 -33.78
CA ASP A 115 -13.31 -20.89 -35.12
C ASP A 115 -14.36 -20.36 -36.10
N LEU A 116 -14.36 -19.05 -36.34
CA LEU A 116 -15.30 -18.39 -37.25
C LEU A 116 -14.81 -18.50 -38.70
N GLN A 117 -15.66 -18.15 -39.67
CA GLN A 117 -15.28 -18.22 -41.08
C GLN A 117 -14.03 -17.37 -41.39
N ASP A 118 -14.04 -16.11 -40.93
CA ASP A 118 -13.01 -15.12 -41.27
C ASP A 118 -12.11 -14.73 -40.08
N ALA A 119 -12.36 -15.28 -38.90
CA ALA A 119 -11.63 -14.96 -37.68
C ALA A 119 -11.50 -16.16 -36.73
N LEU A 120 -10.52 -16.10 -35.83
CA LEU A 120 -10.42 -16.96 -34.66
C LEU A 120 -10.68 -16.10 -33.42
N VAL A 121 -11.63 -16.50 -32.60
CA VAL A 121 -11.94 -15.81 -31.34
C VAL A 121 -11.52 -16.67 -30.17
N THR A 122 -10.80 -16.08 -29.22
CA THR A 122 -10.43 -16.73 -27.96
C THR A 122 -10.87 -15.85 -26.79
N VAL A 123 -11.57 -16.45 -25.83
CA VAL A 123 -11.89 -15.83 -24.56
C VAL A 123 -11.13 -16.58 -23.46
N SER A 124 -10.42 -15.86 -22.58
CA SER A 124 -9.65 -16.46 -21.49
C SER A 124 -10.00 -15.82 -20.15
N PHE A 125 -10.20 -16.63 -19.11
CA PHE A 125 -10.49 -16.17 -17.74
C PHE A 125 -10.14 -17.24 -16.71
N ALA A 126 -10.17 -16.88 -15.43
CA ALA A 126 -9.91 -17.82 -14.34
C ALA A 126 -11.04 -18.89 -14.24
N SER A 127 -10.67 -20.15 -14.05
CA SER A 127 -11.64 -21.24 -13.82
C SER A 127 -11.95 -21.45 -12.34
N SER A 128 -11.47 -20.59 -11.45
CA SER A 128 -11.70 -20.69 -10.02
C SER A 128 -11.81 -19.31 -9.35
N LYS A 129 -12.49 -19.27 -8.20
CA LYS A 129 -12.60 -18.09 -7.31
C LYS A 129 -12.38 -18.50 -5.86
N TRP A 130 -11.95 -17.55 -5.05
CA TRP A 130 -11.91 -17.68 -3.59
C TRP A 130 -13.21 -17.14 -3.00
N ASP A 131 -13.90 -17.96 -2.22
CA ASP A 131 -15.15 -17.63 -1.54
C ASP A 131 -15.04 -18.02 -0.06
N GLY A 132 -15.02 -17.03 0.83
CA GLY A 132 -14.87 -17.25 2.27
C GLY A 132 -13.63 -18.08 2.66
N GLY A 133 -12.52 -17.95 1.92
CA GLY A 133 -11.29 -18.73 2.15
C GLY A 133 -11.27 -20.14 1.53
N THR A 134 -12.32 -20.53 0.80
CA THR A 134 -12.37 -21.80 0.05
C THR A 134 -12.19 -21.53 -1.45
N LYS A 135 -11.30 -22.26 -2.11
CA LYS A 135 -11.18 -22.23 -3.58
C LYS A 135 -12.35 -23.00 -4.19
N VAL A 136 -13.22 -22.31 -4.90
CA VAL A 136 -14.34 -22.88 -5.65
C VAL A 136 -13.93 -23.04 -7.11
N GLN A 137 -14.17 -24.23 -7.66
CA GLN A 137 -13.79 -24.60 -9.02
C GLN A 137 -14.99 -24.55 -9.96
N MET A 138 -14.81 -23.99 -11.15
CA MET A 138 -15.81 -23.93 -12.20
C MET A 138 -16.16 -25.32 -12.72
N THR A 139 -17.44 -25.55 -12.96
CA THR A 139 -17.94 -26.79 -13.56
C THR A 139 -17.99 -26.66 -15.09
N GLN A 140 -18.02 -27.78 -15.80
CA GLN A 140 -18.20 -27.77 -17.26
C GLN A 140 -19.51 -27.08 -17.66
N SER A 141 -20.60 -27.34 -16.95
CA SER A 141 -21.91 -26.74 -17.25
C SER A 141 -21.92 -25.22 -16.98
N ALA A 142 -21.17 -24.74 -16.00
CA ALA A 142 -20.98 -23.31 -15.79
C ALA A 142 -20.24 -22.65 -16.97
N LEU A 143 -19.16 -23.28 -17.45
CA LEU A 143 -18.41 -22.78 -18.62
C LEU A 143 -19.26 -22.77 -19.90
N GLU A 144 -20.09 -23.79 -20.10
CA GLU A 144 -21.06 -23.85 -21.20
C GLU A 144 -22.02 -22.66 -21.15
N GLN A 145 -22.61 -22.35 -19.98
CA GLN A 145 -23.54 -21.21 -19.83
C GLN A 145 -22.86 -19.86 -19.94
N ILE A 146 -21.62 -19.72 -19.47
CA ILE A 146 -20.82 -18.51 -19.68
C ILE A 146 -20.55 -18.32 -21.18
N SER A 147 -20.27 -19.40 -21.92
CA SER A 147 -20.02 -19.33 -23.36
C SER A 147 -21.21 -18.85 -24.18
N GLU A 148 -22.44 -19.03 -23.68
CA GLU A 148 -23.65 -18.49 -24.31
C GLU A 148 -23.71 -16.96 -24.29
N GLN A 149 -23.07 -16.31 -23.31
CA GLN A 149 -23.15 -14.87 -23.09
C GLN A 149 -22.13 -14.06 -23.91
N PHE A 150 -21.04 -14.68 -24.37
CA PHE A 150 -20.08 -14.01 -25.25
C PHE A 150 -20.59 -13.92 -26.70
N ASP A 151 -20.44 -12.74 -27.31
CA ASP A 151 -20.94 -12.46 -28.65
C ASP A 151 -19.91 -12.83 -29.73
N PHE A 152 -20.08 -14.03 -30.31
CA PHE A 152 -19.28 -14.51 -31.44
C PHE A 152 -19.91 -14.20 -32.81
N SER A 153 -20.97 -13.37 -32.84
CA SER A 153 -21.65 -12.94 -34.07
C SER A 153 -21.12 -11.64 -34.66
N ILE A 154 -20.25 -10.95 -33.91
CA ILE A 154 -19.67 -9.66 -34.29
C ILE A 154 -18.88 -9.73 -35.61
N GLN A 155 -18.96 -8.65 -36.37
CA GLN A 155 -18.23 -8.46 -37.63
C GLN A 155 -17.55 -7.09 -37.62
N PRO A 156 -16.36 -6.98 -36.98
CA PRO A 156 -15.57 -5.78 -37.00
C PRO A 156 -15.29 -5.32 -38.43
N HIS A 157 -15.47 -4.03 -38.71
CA HIS A 157 -15.03 -3.45 -39.97
C HIS A 157 -13.66 -2.78 -39.80
N PRO A 158 -12.90 -2.59 -40.90
CA PRO A 158 -11.67 -1.82 -40.83
C PRO A 158 -11.89 -0.43 -40.24
N ALA A 159 -10.99 0.00 -39.35
CA ALA A 159 -11.10 1.28 -38.68
C ALA A 159 -10.73 2.44 -39.61
N ASP A 160 -11.49 3.55 -39.50
CA ASP A 160 -11.16 4.82 -40.15
C ASP A 160 -10.16 5.59 -39.27
N MET A 161 -8.87 5.37 -39.52
CA MET A 161 -7.78 5.97 -38.75
C MET A 161 -7.79 7.51 -38.76
N THR A 162 -8.52 8.15 -39.67
CA THR A 162 -8.65 9.62 -39.67
C THR A 162 -9.59 10.15 -38.57
N LYS A 163 -10.35 9.27 -37.91
CA LYS A 163 -11.30 9.62 -36.84
C LYS A 163 -10.85 9.21 -35.45
N VAL A 164 -9.90 8.29 -35.35
CA VAL A 164 -9.48 7.68 -34.08
C VAL A 164 -8.95 8.72 -33.10
N ASP A 165 -8.06 9.61 -33.54
CA ASP A 165 -7.50 10.66 -32.68
C ASP A 165 -8.60 11.55 -32.06
N ALA A 166 -9.60 11.94 -32.86
CA ALA A 166 -10.71 12.75 -32.37
C ALA A 166 -11.62 11.99 -31.39
N LEU A 167 -11.78 10.68 -31.56
CA LEU A 167 -12.52 9.83 -30.63
C LEU A 167 -11.75 9.68 -29.29
N MET A 168 -10.43 9.51 -29.34
CA MET A 168 -9.57 9.45 -28.16
C MET A 168 -9.60 10.75 -27.36
N GLU A 169 -9.42 11.90 -28.03
CA GLU A 169 -9.51 13.22 -27.38
C GLU A 169 -10.87 13.45 -26.72
N ALA A 170 -11.97 13.04 -27.37
CA ALA A 170 -13.30 13.15 -26.80
C ALA A 170 -13.52 12.23 -25.58
N ALA A 171 -13.02 10.99 -25.62
CA ALA A 171 -13.09 10.06 -24.50
C ALA A 171 -12.28 10.56 -23.29
N GLN A 172 -11.07 11.07 -23.53
CA GLN A 172 -10.25 11.69 -22.49
C GLN A 172 -10.95 12.89 -21.86
N ALA A 173 -11.48 13.82 -22.66
CA ALA A 173 -12.17 15.00 -22.15
C ALA A 173 -13.42 14.65 -21.33
N ALA A 174 -14.17 13.63 -21.74
CA ALA A 174 -15.33 13.13 -20.99
C ALA A 174 -14.91 12.51 -19.65
N TYR A 175 -13.87 11.69 -19.64
CA TYR A 175 -13.30 11.10 -18.43
C TYR A 175 -12.77 12.16 -17.46
N GLU A 176 -12.05 13.17 -17.95
CA GLU A 176 -11.56 14.29 -17.14
C GLU A 176 -12.72 15.10 -16.52
N ALA A 177 -13.79 15.34 -17.28
CA ALA A 177 -14.97 16.04 -16.79
C ALA A 177 -15.73 15.24 -15.72
N GLU A 178 -15.92 13.93 -15.91
CA GLU A 178 -16.53 13.04 -14.91
C GLU A 178 -15.68 12.99 -13.64
N ARG A 179 -14.36 12.88 -13.79
CA ARG A 179 -13.42 12.89 -12.66
C ARG A 179 -13.46 14.22 -11.90
N ALA A 180 -13.54 15.35 -12.60
CA ALA A 180 -13.67 16.66 -11.98
C ALA A 180 -14.99 16.78 -11.19
N ALA A 181 -16.10 16.32 -11.76
CA ALA A 181 -17.41 16.31 -11.08
C ALA A 181 -17.41 15.35 -9.87
N ALA A 182 -16.79 14.17 -9.98
CA ALA A 182 -16.65 13.23 -8.88
C ALA A 182 -15.75 13.79 -7.77
N ALA A 183 -14.67 14.50 -8.12
CA ALA A 183 -13.81 15.18 -7.16
C ALA A 183 -14.54 16.32 -6.44
N GLU A 184 -15.34 17.12 -7.14
CA GLU A 184 -16.17 18.19 -6.56
C GLU A 184 -17.24 17.62 -5.62
N ASN A 185 -17.89 16.52 -6.00
CA ASN A 185 -18.87 15.84 -5.16
C ASN A 185 -18.21 15.24 -3.91
N ARG A 186 -17.04 14.59 -4.07
CA ARG A 186 -16.25 14.09 -2.93
C ARG A 186 -15.80 15.21 -2.01
N TYR A 187 -15.34 16.34 -2.55
CA TYR A 187 -14.96 17.52 -1.77
C TYR A 187 -16.13 18.04 -0.95
N THR A 188 -17.30 18.21 -1.59
CA THR A 188 -18.52 18.68 -0.92
C THR A 188 -18.98 17.71 0.15
N GLN A 189 -18.96 16.40 -0.13
CA GLN A 189 -19.37 15.39 0.84
C GLN A 189 -18.43 15.27 2.04
N LEU A 190 -17.12 15.48 1.84
CA LEU A 190 -16.13 15.26 2.89
C LEU A 190 -15.87 16.53 3.72
N TYR A 191 -15.82 17.71 3.10
CA TYR A 191 -15.31 18.89 3.77
C TYR A 191 -16.37 19.88 4.22
N THR A 192 -17.57 19.96 3.64
CA THR A 192 -18.49 21.09 3.96
C THR A 192 -19.46 20.83 5.11
N LYS A 193 -19.28 19.72 5.84
CA LYS A 193 -20.26 19.20 6.81
C LYS A 193 -19.88 19.36 8.27
N GLY A 194 -18.74 20.00 8.54
CA GLY A 194 -18.17 20.16 9.87
C GLY A 194 -17.27 18.99 10.27
N TYR A 195 -16.44 19.22 11.30
CA TYR A 195 -15.44 18.27 11.79
C TYR A 195 -16.04 16.92 12.24
N GLU A 196 -17.21 16.92 12.88
CA GLU A 196 -17.87 15.70 13.35
C GLU A 196 -18.18 14.75 12.18
N GLN A 197 -18.77 15.26 11.11
CA GLN A 197 -19.13 14.45 9.95
C GLN A 197 -17.89 14.00 9.18
N TYR A 198 -16.88 14.86 9.07
CA TYR A 198 -15.59 14.49 8.50
C TYR A 198 -14.95 13.32 9.28
N ILE A 199 -14.88 13.42 10.61
CA ILE A 199 -14.30 12.39 11.47
C ILE A 199 -15.11 11.09 11.38
N GLN A 200 -16.44 11.16 11.42
CA GLN A 200 -17.29 9.99 11.27
C GLN A 200 -17.05 9.28 9.94
N GLN A 201 -16.94 10.06 8.85
CA GLN A 201 -16.63 9.50 7.54
C GLN A 201 -15.27 8.80 7.52
N MET A 202 -14.22 9.41 8.08
CA MET A 202 -12.89 8.79 8.19
C MET A 202 -12.94 7.46 8.96
N LEU A 203 -13.70 7.41 10.05
CA LEU A 203 -13.88 6.21 10.87
C LEU A 203 -14.68 5.10 10.15
N ASP A 204 -15.66 5.47 9.32
CA ASP A 204 -16.52 4.53 8.59
C ASP A 204 -15.87 4.00 7.31
N THR A 205 -14.93 4.75 6.74
CA THR A 205 -14.14 4.34 5.56
C THR A 205 -12.82 3.64 5.90
N ALA A 206 -12.49 3.47 7.19
CA ALA A 206 -11.28 2.79 7.60
C ALA A 206 -11.33 1.30 7.20
N ASP A 207 -10.27 0.81 6.56
CA ASP A 207 -10.22 -0.55 5.97
C ASP A 207 -10.22 -1.69 7.01
N SER A 208 -10.02 -1.37 8.29
CA SER A 208 -10.07 -2.32 9.40
C SER A 208 -10.29 -1.60 10.73
N THR A 209 -10.71 -2.35 11.75
CA THR A 209 -10.77 -1.86 13.14
C THR A 209 -9.42 -1.32 13.61
N TYR A 210 -8.32 -1.96 13.22
CA TYR A 210 -6.97 -1.51 13.55
C TYR A 210 -6.66 -0.13 12.95
N SER A 211 -6.95 0.05 11.65
CA SER A 211 -6.78 1.35 10.99
C SER A 211 -7.66 2.41 11.64
N ARG A 212 -8.93 2.07 11.90
CA ARG A 212 -9.91 2.95 12.55
C ARG A 212 -9.44 3.43 13.93
N ASP A 213 -8.89 2.54 14.75
CA ASP A 213 -8.40 2.86 16.10
C ASP A 213 -7.07 3.61 16.10
N GLY A 214 -6.31 3.51 14.99
CA GLY A 214 -5.09 4.26 14.75
C GLY A 214 -5.30 5.68 14.19
N LEU A 215 -6.54 6.13 14.02
CA LEU A 215 -6.85 7.49 13.55
C LEU A 215 -6.89 8.48 14.72
N PHE A 216 -6.10 9.56 14.59
CA PHE A 216 -5.95 10.62 15.58
C PHE A 216 -6.29 11.97 14.98
N TYR A 217 -6.57 12.91 15.88
CA TYR A 217 -6.70 14.31 15.52
C TYR A 217 -6.13 15.21 16.62
N SER A 218 -5.76 16.42 16.21
CA SER A 218 -5.56 17.56 17.09
C SER A 218 -6.48 18.71 16.69
N LEU A 219 -6.85 19.55 17.66
CA LEU A 219 -7.49 20.83 17.42
C LEU A 219 -6.55 21.93 17.89
N TYR A 220 -6.25 22.88 17.03
CA TYR A 220 -5.38 24.01 17.37
C TYR A 220 -5.73 25.24 16.55
N ASP A 221 -5.75 26.43 17.17
CA ASP A 221 -5.89 27.71 16.49
C ASP A 221 -4.55 28.09 15.85
N LEU A 222 -4.37 27.67 14.60
CA LEU A 222 -3.08 27.69 13.93
C LEU A 222 -2.69 29.09 13.49
N ASN A 223 -3.66 29.89 13.03
CA ASN A 223 -3.44 31.25 12.53
C ASN A 223 -3.75 32.36 13.57
N GLY A 224 -4.26 32.01 14.75
CA GLY A 224 -4.57 32.95 15.83
C GLY A 224 -5.88 33.72 15.65
N ASP A 225 -6.79 33.26 14.78
CA ASP A 225 -8.07 33.92 14.51
C ASP A 225 -9.21 33.51 15.46
N GLY A 226 -8.93 32.57 16.38
CA GLY A 226 -9.88 32.03 17.35
C GLY A 226 -10.72 30.86 16.83
N VAL A 227 -10.52 30.43 15.58
CA VAL A 227 -11.07 29.19 15.03
C VAL A 227 -10.05 28.09 15.23
N MET A 228 -10.49 26.93 15.71
CA MET A 228 -9.61 25.77 15.85
C MET A 228 -9.54 25.03 14.52
N GLU A 229 -8.35 24.90 13.93
CA GLU A 229 -8.10 23.98 12.82
C GLU A 229 -8.11 22.53 13.32
N LEU A 230 -8.68 21.64 12.50
CA LEU A 230 -8.59 20.19 12.67
C LEU A 230 -7.36 19.67 11.92
N LEU A 231 -6.46 19.01 12.64
CA LEU A 231 -5.26 18.35 12.10
C LEU A 231 -5.47 16.83 12.17
N PRO A 232 -6.14 16.21 11.18
CA PRO A 232 -6.34 14.76 11.11
C PRO A 232 -5.07 14.02 10.70
N GLY A 233 -4.87 12.83 11.27
CA GLY A 233 -3.71 12.02 10.97
C GLY A 233 -3.73 10.62 11.56
N GLY A 234 -2.60 9.92 11.40
CA GLY A 234 -2.39 8.59 11.93
C GLY A 234 -1.47 8.58 13.15
N LYS A 235 -0.83 7.44 13.38
CA LYS A 235 0.11 7.21 14.48
C LYS A 235 1.29 8.20 14.44
N GLY A 236 1.79 8.58 15.62
CA GLY A 236 3.12 9.18 15.80
C GLY A 236 3.26 10.66 15.50
N SER A 237 2.18 11.37 15.20
CA SER A 237 2.15 12.79 14.82
C SER A 237 1.90 13.12 13.36
N SER A 238 1.57 12.12 12.55
CA SER A 238 1.35 12.34 11.13
C SER A 238 0.16 13.27 10.86
N VAL A 239 0.22 14.03 9.76
CA VAL A 239 -0.89 14.83 9.23
C VAL A 239 -1.02 14.58 7.75
N VAL A 240 -2.25 14.41 7.29
CA VAL A 240 -2.56 14.15 5.86
C VAL A 240 -3.18 15.37 5.19
N GLU A 241 -3.83 16.21 5.97
CA GLU A 241 -4.46 17.46 5.55
C GLU A 241 -4.81 18.30 6.78
N ILE A 242 -5.29 19.52 6.57
CA ILE A 242 -5.82 20.38 7.63
C ILE A 242 -7.19 20.90 7.19
N LEU A 243 -8.15 20.93 8.10
CA LEU A 243 -9.43 21.56 7.88
C LEU A 243 -9.57 22.78 8.80
N SER A 244 -10.25 23.81 8.33
CA SER A 244 -10.69 24.94 9.15
C SER A 244 -12.21 25.10 9.03
N MET A 245 -12.79 26.05 9.76
CA MET A 245 -14.22 26.33 9.78
C MET A 245 -14.51 27.75 9.28
N ARG A 246 -15.53 27.88 8.44
CA ARG A 246 -16.07 29.16 7.99
C ARG A 246 -17.58 29.08 7.92
N ASP A 247 -18.26 30.04 8.53
CA ASP A 247 -19.73 30.15 8.49
C ASP A 247 -20.48 28.87 8.91
N GLY A 248 -19.88 28.05 9.78
CA GLY A 248 -20.46 26.79 10.25
C GLY A 248 -20.22 25.58 9.34
N GLU A 249 -19.53 25.77 8.21
CA GLU A 249 -19.07 24.71 7.32
C GLU A 249 -17.56 24.54 7.46
N SER A 250 -17.08 23.30 7.50
CA SER A 250 -15.65 23.07 7.39
C SER A 250 -15.20 23.27 5.93
N TYR A 251 -13.90 23.47 5.72
CA TYR A 251 -13.28 23.47 4.41
C TYR A 251 -11.85 22.96 4.52
N GLN A 252 -11.30 22.50 3.40
CA GLN A 252 -9.90 22.07 3.35
C GLN A 252 -8.98 23.31 3.41
N TYR A 253 -8.23 23.42 4.50
CA TYR A 253 -7.29 24.51 4.77
C TYR A 253 -5.89 24.22 4.20
N ALA A 254 -5.48 22.94 4.21
CA ALA A 254 -4.28 22.47 3.53
C ALA A 254 -4.44 21.00 3.09
N ASP A 255 -3.81 20.60 2.00
CA ASP A 255 -3.81 19.21 1.50
C ASP A 255 -2.38 18.72 1.30
N PHE A 256 -1.96 17.75 2.11
CA PHE A 256 -0.62 17.16 2.00
C PHE A 256 -0.61 15.84 1.22
N ARG A 257 -1.75 15.37 0.71
CA ARG A 257 -1.81 14.13 -0.09
C ARG A 257 -1.11 14.26 -1.44
N LYS A 258 -0.93 15.49 -1.92
CA LYS A 258 -0.20 15.78 -3.17
C LYS A 258 1.30 15.57 -3.04
N PHE A 259 1.82 15.41 -1.82
CA PHE A 259 3.19 15.03 -1.57
C PHE A 259 3.31 13.51 -1.77
N ILE A 260 3.26 13.07 -3.03
CA ILE A 260 3.14 11.66 -3.48
C ILE A 260 4.25 10.75 -2.90
N LEU A 261 5.38 11.31 -2.45
CA LEU A 261 6.53 10.60 -1.90
C LEU A 261 6.59 10.60 -0.35
N LEU A 262 5.64 11.25 0.33
CA LEU A 262 5.69 11.53 1.77
C LEU A 262 4.54 10.86 2.53
N SER A 263 4.54 9.52 2.61
CA SER A 263 3.89 8.86 3.75
C SER A 263 4.56 9.33 5.05
N ASP A 264 3.76 9.61 6.09
CA ASP A 264 4.17 9.92 7.47
C ASP A 264 4.85 11.29 7.71
N LEU A 265 4.16 12.40 7.38
CA LEU A 265 4.57 13.76 7.74
C LEU A 265 4.19 14.11 9.18
N TYR A 266 5.18 14.21 10.07
CA TYR A 266 4.98 14.62 11.45
C TYR A 266 4.91 16.13 11.57
N PHE A 267 3.92 16.66 12.29
CA PHE A 267 3.83 18.10 12.48
C PHE A 267 4.34 18.57 13.84
N THR A 268 4.97 19.74 13.84
CA THR A 268 5.29 20.54 15.03
C THR A 268 4.75 21.96 14.81
N VAL A 269 4.07 22.50 15.81
CA VAL A 269 3.65 23.91 15.78
C VAL A 269 4.75 24.75 16.43
N CYS A 270 5.19 25.75 15.69
CA CYS A 270 6.22 26.71 16.09
C CYS A 270 5.60 28.08 16.37
N GLU A 271 6.36 28.93 17.05
CA GLU A 271 6.02 30.33 17.27
C GLU A 271 5.70 31.05 15.94
N ASN A 272 4.94 32.14 16.04
CA ASN A 272 4.57 32.98 14.89
C ASN A 272 3.71 32.26 13.84
N HIS A 273 2.83 31.35 14.28
CA HIS A 273 1.87 30.65 13.43
C HIS A 273 2.56 29.82 12.33
N VAL A 274 3.69 29.20 12.67
CA VAL A 274 4.43 28.34 11.75
C VAL A 274 4.12 26.88 12.04
N LEU A 275 3.83 26.12 11.00
CA LEU A 275 3.72 24.68 11.01
C LEU A 275 4.97 24.09 10.36
N GLU A 276 5.75 23.36 11.15
CA GLU A 276 6.82 22.51 10.65
C GLU A 276 6.25 21.13 10.32
N LEU A 277 6.58 20.62 9.13
CA LEU A 277 6.31 19.24 8.73
C LEU A 277 7.64 18.53 8.52
N GLU A 278 7.88 17.49 9.31
CA GLU A 278 9.09 16.67 9.29
C GLU A 278 8.78 15.27 8.76
N LYS A 279 9.66 14.74 7.92
CA LYS A 279 9.70 13.32 7.58
C LYS A 279 11.10 12.79 7.84
N THR A 280 11.17 11.72 8.60
CA THR A 280 12.35 10.88 8.70
C THR A 280 12.13 9.66 7.81
N LYS A 281 12.92 9.51 6.75
CA LYS A 281 12.88 8.32 5.89
C LYS A 281 14.12 7.47 6.16
N ASP A 282 13.92 6.22 6.57
CA ASP A 282 14.88 5.12 6.51
C ASP A 282 16.32 5.46 6.98
N ASN A 283 16.49 6.34 7.98
CA ASN A 283 17.80 6.91 8.38
C ASN A 283 18.63 7.58 7.26
N ILE A 284 18.05 7.83 6.09
CA ILE A 284 18.76 8.32 4.89
C ILE A 284 18.34 9.75 4.49
N ALA A 285 17.13 10.20 4.85
CA ALA A 285 16.73 11.58 4.61
C ALA A 285 15.90 12.21 5.74
N GLU A 286 16.37 13.37 6.20
CA GLU A 286 15.64 14.29 7.08
C GLU A 286 15.07 15.41 6.21
N ILE A 287 13.77 15.37 5.96
CA ILE A 287 13.08 16.42 5.20
C ILE A 287 12.25 17.25 6.16
N ARG A 288 12.40 18.57 6.10
CA ARG A 288 11.62 19.54 6.87
C ARG A 288 10.99 20.57 5.95
N TYR A 289 9.74 20.91 6.17
CA TYR A 289 9.05 21.99 5.48
C TYR A 289 8.43 22.94 6.49
N TYR A 290 8.57 24.23 6.24
CA TYR A 290 8.01 25.27 7.09
C TYR A 290 6.92 26.02 6.35
N PHE A 291 5.75 26.12 6.98
CA PHE A 291 4.59 26.81 6.45
C PHE A 291 4.08 27.84 7.44
N ARG A 292 3.74 29.03 6.96
CA ARG A 292 3.00 30.02 7.75
C ARG A 292 1.51 29.82 7.59
N ALA A 293 0.80 29.76 8.70
CA ALA A 293 -0.65 29.74 8.72
C ALA A 293 -1.22 31.15 8.51
N GLU A 294 -2.08 31.27 7.51
CA GLU A 294 -2.73 32.49 7.07
C GLU A 294 -4.25 32.28 7.08
N ALA A 295 -5.06 33.34 7.01
CA ALA A 295 -6.52 33.26 7.13
C ALA A 295 -7.23 32.22 6.22
N ASN A 296 -6.64 31.82 5.10
CA ASN A 296 -7.25 30.90 4.13
C ASN A 296 -6.41 29.65 3.81
N GLY A 297 -5.33 29.40 4.53
CA GLY A 297 -4.48 28.24 4.29
C GLY A 297 -3.03 28.45 4.69
N LEU A 298 -2.15 27.65 4.10
CA LEU A 298 -0.72 27.67 4.40
C LEU A 298 0.08 28.36 3.29
N THR A 299 1.03 29.21 3.70
CA THR A 299 2.05 29.79 2.82
C THR A 299 3.37 29.09 3.04
N TYR A 300 3.96 28.51 1.99
CA TYR A 300 5.30 27.91 2.06
C TYR A 300 6.36 28.97 2.38
N LEU A 301 7.20 28.70 3.37
CA LEU A 301 8.32 29.57 3.74
C LEU A 301 9.61 29.05 3.10
N GLU A 302 10.02 27.85 3.50
CA GLU A 302 11.20 27.16 2.99
C GLU A 302 11.16 25.69 3.40
N GLY A 303 12.05 24.89 2.81
CA GLY A 303 12.24 23.50 3.16
C GLY A 303 13.72 23.15 3.17
N LEU A 304 14.02 22.05 3.85
CA LEU A 304 15.34 21.49 4.00
C LEU A 304 15.27 20.00 3.73
N GLU A 305 16.31 19.49 3.10
CA GLU A 305 16.49 18.06 2.91
C GLU A 305 17.94 17.70 3.20
N LYS A 306 18.14 16.70 4.04
CA LYS A 306 19.43 16.07 4.25
C LYS A 306 19.50 14.81 3.38
N LEU A 307 20.48 14.71 2.50
CA LEU A 307 20.78 13.50 1.74
C LEU A 307 22.21 13.07 2.08
N GLU A 308 22.35 11.89 2.68
CA GLU A 308 23.63 11.38 3.18
C GLU A 308 24.28 12.40 4.14
N ASP A 309 25.42 12.99 3.74
CA ASP A 309 26.18 13.97 4.53
C ASP A 309 25.98 15.43 4.07
N SER A 310 25.16 15.68 3.05
CA SER A 310 24.91 17.01 2.50
C SER A 310 23.52 17.54 2.83
N TRP A 311 23.44 18.84 3.11
CA TRP A 311 22.18 19.55 3.31
C TRP A 311 21.80 20.33 2.06
N TYR A 312 20.51 20.37 1.77
CA TYR A 312 19.92 21.08 0.66
C TYR A 312 18.81 21.99 1.16
N SER A 313 18.77 23.22 0.63
CA SER A 313 17.63 24.12 0.76
C SER A 313 16.66 23.88 -0.40
N LEU A 314 15.38 23.81 -0.06
CA LEU A 314 14.25 23.65 -0.96
C LEU A 314 13.46 24.98 -1.00
N PRO A 315 13.82 25.95 -1.86
CA PRO A 315 13.18 27.25 -1.92
C PRO A 315 11.78 27.24 -2.55
N VAL A 316 11.40 26.16 -3.24
CA VAL A 316 10.11 26.03 -3.92
C VAL A 316 9.31 24.92 -3.27
N SER A 317 8.00 25.15 -3.12
CA SER A 317 7.10 24.14 -2.56
C SER A 317 7.01 22.94 -3.50
N PRO A 318 7.12 21.70 -2.98
CA PRO A 318 7.00 20.49 -3.81
C PRO A 318 5.57 20.27 -4.35
N VAL A 319 4.59 21.09 -3.93
CA VAL A 319 3.19 21.05 -4.41
C VAL A 319 3.05 21.63 -5.82
N GLU A 320 3.89 22.58 -6.21
CA GLU A 320 3.77 23.28 -7.50
C GLU A 320 4.35 22.48 -8.68
N ASP A 321 5.41 21.69 -8.44
CA ASP A 321 5.94 20.73 -9.42
C ASP A 321 6.68 19.57 -8.71
N PRO A 322 5.99 18.45 -8.41
CA PRO A 322 6.61 17.31 -7.73
C PRO A 322 7.66 16.58 -8.60
N LYS A 323 7.89 17.00 -9.85
CA LYS A 323 8.90 16.41 -10.76
C LYS A 323 10.15 17.28 -10.93
N THR A 324 10.16 18.53 -10.46
CA THR A 324 11.34 19.40 -10.50
C THR A 324 11.69 19.93 -9.12
N GLU A 325 12.37 19.10 -8.32
CA GLU A 325 13.00 19.55 -7.07
C GLU A 325 14.15 20.51 -7.39
N VAL A 326 13.87 21.81 -7.27
CA VAL A 326 14.92 22.83 -7.27
C VAL A 326 15.57 22.79 -5.90
N GLN A 327 16.73 22.13 -5.81
CA GLN A 327 17.52 22.06 -4.58
C GLN A 327 18.83 22.84 -4.70
N THR A 328 19.23 23.49 -3.61
CA THR A 328 20.53 24.19 -3.51
C THR A 328 21.30 23.66 -2.33
N GLU A 329 22.50 23.13 -2.57
CA GLU A 329 23.37 22.64 -1.49
C GLU A 329 23.72 23.78 -0.51
N ILE A 330 23.61 23.51 0.79
CA ILE A 330 23.93 24.41 1.90
C ILE A 330 24.83 23.69 2.90
N THR A 331 25.54 24.46 3.72
CA THR A 331 26.32 23.88 4.81
C THR A 331 25.44 23.44 5.97
N GLU A 332 25.90 22.46 6.74
CA GLU A 332 25.23 22.01 7.98
C GLU A 332 24.98 23.17 8.95
N GLN A 333 25.93 24.09 9.09
CA GLN A 333 25.75 25.28 9.94
C GLN A 333 24.59 26.17 9.48
N GLN A 334 24.38 26.29 8.17
CA GLN A 334 23.24 27.03 7.63
C GLN A 334 21.93 26.29 7.88
N ALA A 335 21.90 24.97 7.64
CA ALA A 335 20.72 24.15 7.90
C ALA A 335 20.30 24.23 9.38
N GLN A 336 21.25 24.06 10.30
CA GLN A 336 21.01 24.15 11.74
C GLN A 336 20.58 25.55 12.17
N ALA A 337 21.10 26.61 11.53
CA ALA A 337 20.66 27.98 11.81
C ALA A 337 19.20 28.20 11.35
N ILE A 338 18.79 27.62 10.23
CA ILE A 338 17.40 27.67 9.74
C ILE A 338 16.49 26.90 10.71
N ILE A 339 16.83 25.64 11.04
CA ILE A 339 16.06 24.82 12.00
C ILE A 339 15.90 25.56 13.34
N ALA A 340 16.98 26.11 13.89
CA ALA A 340 16.94 26.85 15.15
C ALA A 340 16.14 28.16 15.10
N SER A 341 15.84 28.68 13.90
CA SER A 341 15.04 29.91 13.74
C SER A 341 13.53 29.65 13.91
N TYR A 342 13.09 28.40 13.73
CA TYR A 342 11.70 27.98 13.90
C TYR A 342 11.52 27.35 15.28
N VAL A 343 11.23 28.19 16.27
CA VAL A 343 11.13 27.78 17.67
C VAL A 343 9.82 27.01 17.93
N PRO A 344 9.86 25.71 18.30
CA PRO A 344 8.66 24.96 18.67
C PRO A 344 7.95 25.57 19.87
N LEU A 345 6.62 25.49 19.91
CA LEU A 345 5.86 25.87 21.10
C LEU A 345 6.21 24.95 22.28
N GLU A 346 6.25 25.54 23.48
CA GLU A 346 6.48 24.82 24.74
C GLU A 346 5.44 23.71 24.97
N THR A 347 4.20 23.95 24.53
CA THR A 347 3.12 22.95 24.56
C THR A 347 2.59 22.75 23.14
N GLN A 348 2.78 21.54 22.63
CA GLN A 348 2.25 21.12 21.33
C GLN A 348 0.75 20.81 21.44
N PRO A 349 -0.01 20.90 20.32
CA PRO A 349 -1.42 20.55 20.30
C PRO A 349 -1.69 19.15 20.87
N GLU A 350 -2.64 19.07 21.80
CA GLU A 350 -3.03 17.79 22.36
C GLU A 350 -3.65 16.90 21.28
N ARG A 351 -3.48 15.59 21.42
CA ARG A 351 -3.95 14.57 20.49
C ARG A 351 -4.98 13.67 21.14
N GLN A 352 -5.94 13.24 20.34
CA GLN A 352 -6.95 12.29 20.75
C GLN A 352 -7.34 11.37 19.58
N GLN A 353 -7.76 10.15 19.90
CA GLN A 353 -8.35 9.25 18.91
C GLN A 353 -9.62 9.86 18.33
N MET A 354 -9.78 9.76 17.01
CA MET A 354 -10.95 10.28 16.28
C MET A 354 -12.28 9.72 16.81
N LYS A 355 -12.32 8.45 17.25
CA LYS A 355 -13.54 7.85 17.83
C LYS A 355 -14.02 8.49 19.14
N ARG A 356 -13.16 9.28 19.79
CA ARG A 356 -13.44 10.01 21.03
C ARG A 356 -13.74 11.49 20.77
N TYR A 357 -14.00 11.86 19.51
CA TYR A 357 -14.32 13.23 19.14
C TYR A 357 -15.49 13.77 19.96
N GLY A 358 -15.32 14.99 20.50
CA GLY A 358 -16.28 15.64 21.39
C GLY A 358 -16.13 15.30 22.88
N GLU A 359 -15.28 14.33 23.24
CA GLU A 359 -14.88 14.10 24.63
C GLU A 359 -13.76 15.07 25.04
N PRO A 360 -13.63 15.41 26.34
CA PRO A 360 -12.45 16.12 26.83
C PRO A 360 -11.18 15.36 26.46
N VAL A 361 -10.19 16.07 25.93
CA VAL A 361 -8.89 15.49 25.60
C VAL A 361 -8.24 14.98 26.88
N LYS A 362 -7.72 13.76 26.84
CA LYS A 362 -6.92 13.21 27.94
C LYS A 362 -5.49 13.66 27.73
N PRO A 363 -4.90 14.44 28.65
CA PRO A 363 -3.50 14.79 28.53
C PRO A 363 -2.67 13.51 28.68
N ILE A 364 -1.79 13.25 27.72
CA ILE A 364 -0.70 12.29 27.91
C ILE A 364 0.41 13.05 28.62
N PRO A 365 0.77 12.70 29.87
CA PRO A 365 1.81 13.43 30.59
C PRO A 365 3.13 13.39 29.83
N SER A 366 3.83 14.53 29.76
CA SER A 366 5.16 14.57 29.18
C SER A 366 6.16 13.94 30.14
N TRP A 367 6.53 12.68 29.90
CA TRP A 367 7.56 11.97 30.67
C TRP A 367 8.96 12.34 30.18
N THR A 368 9.92 12.46 31.11
CA THR A 368 11.33 12.65 30.76
C THR A 368 12.00 11.37 30.25
N ASP A 369 11.43 10.21 30.60
CA ASP A 369 11.86 8.90 30.08
C ASP A 369 11.24 8.67 28.68
N PRO A 370 12.06 8.55 27.62
CA PRO A 370 11.60 8.29 26.26
C PRO A 370 10.81 6.98 26.11
N TYR A 371 11.10 5.96 26.92
CA TYR A 371 10.35 4.69 26.90
C TYR A 371 8.99 4.82 27.58
N ALA A 372 8.92 5.57 28.69
CA ALA A 372 7.65 5.87 29.35
C ALA A 372 6.67 6.57 28.41
N MET A 373 7.17 7.50 27.59
CA MET A 373 6.36 8.16 26.55
C MET A 373 5.79 7.14 25.56
N TYR A 374 6.65 6.32 24.95
CA TYR A 374 6.25 5.31 23.99
C TYR A 374 5.22 4.31 24.53
N ILE A 375 5.42 3.87 25.77
CA ILE A 375 4.54 2.89 26.43
C ILE A 375 3.20 3.55 26.80
N ALA A 376 3.21 4.77 27.31
CA ALA A 376 1.99 5.52 27.63
C ALA A 376 1.15 5.76 26.37
N GLU A 377 1.80 6.14 25.27
CA GLU A 377 1.17 6.26 23.95
C GLU A 377 0.55 4.93 23.51
N ALA A 378 1.32 3.84 23.54
CA ALA A 378 0.80 2.52 23.16
C ALA A 378 -0.39 2.06 24.02
N LEU A 379 -0.41 2.39 25.32
CA LEU A 379 -1.54 2.07 26.20
C LEU A 379 -2.81 2.84 25.84
N GLU A 380 -2.70 4.11 25.43
CA GLU A 380 -3.86 4.90 25.01
C GLU A 380 -4.28 4.60 23.56
N TRP A 381 -3.33 4.24 22.69
CA TRP A 381 -3.58 4.05 21.27
C TRP A 381 -4.27 2.73 20.93
N TYR A 382 -4.05 1.68 21.72
CA TYR A 382 -4.50 0.33 21.39
C TYR A 382 -5.49 -0.21 22.43
N GLU A 383 -6.68 -0.63 22.00
CA GLU A 383 -7.69 -1.21 22.91
C GLU A 383 -7.24 -2.55 23.51
N ASP A 384 -6.42 -3.28 22.76
CA ASP A 384 -5.82 -4.55 23.16
C ASP A 384 -4.44 -4.37 23.81
N SER A 385 -4.08 -3.15 24.22
CA SER A 385 -2.80 -2.84 24.87
C SER A 385 -2.56 -3.63 26.16
N TRP A 386 -3.60 -4.22 26.76
CA TRP A 386 -3.50 -5.17 27.86
C TRP A 386 -2.68 -6.44 27.51
N LYS A 387 -2.45 -6.72 26.23
CA LYS A 387 -1.58 -7.81 25.75
C LYS A 387 -0.11 -7.39 25.60
N PHE A 388 0.15 -6.08 25.60
CA PHE A 388 1.49 -5.55 25.40
C PHE A 388 2.35 -5.77 26.63
N ALA A 389 3.61 -6.12 26.38
CA ALA A 389 4.55 -6.40 27.44
C ALA A 389 5.95 -5.91 27.08
N TYR A 390 6.77 -5.63 28.08
CA TYR A 390 8.12 -5.13 27.92
C TYR A 390 9.14 -5.88 28.78
N ALA A 391 10.39 -5.88 28.35
CA ALA A 391 11.55 -6.15 29.19
C ALA A 391 12.62 -5.08 28.96
N LEU A 392 13.50 -4.89 29.94
CA LEU A 392 14.66 -3.99 29.85
C LEU A 392 15.92 -4.84 30.00
N ILE A 393 16.79 -4.82 28.99
CA ILE A 393 18.01 -5.63 28.92
C ILE A 393 19.10 -4.77 28.29
N ASP A 394 20.28 -4.74 28.91
CA ASP A 394 21.48 -4.16 28.28
C ASP A 394 22.04 -5.19 27.29
N LEU A 395 21.80 -4.97 26.01
CA LEU A 395 22.10 -5.93 24.93
C LEU A 395 23.56 -5.86 24.48
N ASN A 396 24.15 -4.66 24.45
CA ASN A 396 25.49 -4.42 23.90
C ASN A 396 26.56 -4.20 25.00
N GLY A 397 26.16 -4.12 26.27
CA GLY A 397 27.03 -3.93 27.42
C GLY A 397 27.49 -2.49 27.63
N ASP A 398 26.81 -1.50 27.04
CA ASP A 398 27.16 -0.08 27.17
C ASP A 398 26.59 0.59 28.43
N GLY A 399 25.76 -0.13 29.20
CA GLY A 399 25.13 0.34 30.41
C GLY A 399 23.76 1.03 30.21
N ILE A 400 23.30 1.18 28.98
CA ILE A 400 21.92 1.53 28.63
C ILE A 400 21.11 0.24 28.61
N GLN A 401 19.87 0.29 29.10
CA GLN A 401 18.95 -0.84 28.93
C GLN A 401 18.08 -0.62 27.71
N GLU A 402 18.13 -1.53 26.76
CA GLU A 402 17.22 -1.57 25.62
C GLU A 402 15.83 -2.04 26.05
N LEU A 403 14.83 -1.37 25.50
CA LEU A 403 13.43 -1.76 25.62
C LEU A 403 13.11 -2.85 24.59
N ILE A 404 12.86 -4.06 25.07
CA ILE A 404 12.27 -5.15 24.30
C ILE A 404 10.75 -5.05 24.44
N ALA A 405 10.07 -4.56 23.41
CA ALA A 405 8.63 -4.32 23.42
C ALA A 405 7.88 -5.35 22.58
N ARG A 406 6.94 -6.06 23.20
CA ARG A 406 5.98 -6.95 22.52
C ARG A 406 4.67 -6.22 22.28
N ASN A 407 4.57 -5.59 21.12
CA ASN A 407 3.39 -4.81 20.71
C ASN A 407 3.30 -4.62 19.17
N VAL A 408 4.26 -5.12 18.40
CA VAL A 408 4.22 -5.03 16.94
C VAL A 408 3.26 -6.08 16.41
N TRP A 409 2.32 -5.66 15.58
CA TRP A 409 1.30 -6.53 15.03
C TRP A 409 1.81 -7.17 13.74
N THR A 410 1.88 -8.50 13.69
CA THR A 410 2.14 -9.24 12.45
C THR A 410 0.93 -10.10 12.12
N ILE A 411 0.53 -10.13 10.85
CA ILE A 411 -0.42 -11.12 10.34
C ILE A 411 0.40 -12.16 9.58
N PRO A 412 0.61 -13.36 10.15
CA PRO A 412 1.24 -14.44 9.42
C PRO A 412 0.43 -14.81 8.18
N THR A 413 1.10 -15.15 7.08
CA THR A 413 0.46 -15.59 5.84
C THR A 413 -0.54 -16.73 6.12
N GLY A 414 -1.82 -16.51 5.82
CA GLY A 414 -2.89 -17.49 6.04
C GLY A 414 -3.56 -17.45 7.43
N CYS A 415 -3.23 -16.48 8.28
CA CYS A 415 -3.88 -16.28 9.57
C CYS A 415 -4.87 -15.09 9.54
N THR A 416 -5.98 -15.22 10.28
CA THR A 416 -6.93 -14.12 10.54
C THR A 416 -6.76 -13.50 11.93
N GLU A 417 -6.00 -14.17 12.80
CA GLU A 417 -5.65 -13.64 14.12
C GLU A 417 -4.23 -13.07 14.07
N PRO A 418 -4.02 -11.89 14.66
CA PRO A 418 -2.71 -11.27 14.70
C PRO A 418 -1.84 -11.78 15.83
N GLU A 419 -0.54 -11.67 15.61
CA GLU A 419 0.47 -11.97 16.60
C GLU A 419 1.23 -10.71 17.01
N TYR A 420 1.60 -10.66 18.30
CA TYR A 420 2.39 -9.57 18.83
C TYR A 420 3.86 -9.99 18.84
N ALA A 421 4.65 -9.34 17.99
CA ALA A 421 6.07 -9.59 17.83
C ALA A 421 6.92 -8.62 18.67
N LEU A 422 8.20 -8.97 18.86
CA LEU A 422 9.15 -8.14 19.60
C LEU A 422 9.76 -7.06 18.71
N SER A 423 9.90 -5.87 19.27
CA SER A 423 10.71 -4.77 18.75
C SER A 423 11.75 -4.37 19.78
N VAL A 424 12.88 -3.85 19.30
CA VAL A 424 14.01 -3.44 20.14
C VAL A 424 14.23 -1.94 19.97
N HIS A 425 14.21 -1.22 21.09
CA HIS A 425 14.45 0.23 21.12
C HIS A 425 15.61 0.53 22.07
N THR A 426 16.42 1.51 21.72
CA THR A 426 17.51 2.04 22.55
C THR A 426 17.32 3.55 22.76
N ILE A 427 18.21 4.20 23.51
CA ILE A 427 18.24 5.65 23.72
C ILE A 427 19.55 6.22 23.18
N VAL A 428 19.45 7.19 22.27
CA VAL A 428 20.59 7.98 21.77
C VAL A 428 20.30 9.45 22.01
N ASP A 429 21.23 10.16 22.65
CA ASP A 429 21.11 11.59 22.98
C ASP A 429 19.79 11.96 23.68
N GLY A 430 19.31 11.07 24.56
CA GLY A 430 18.06 11.26 25.31
C GLY A 430 16.78 11.06 24.49
N LYS A 431 16.88 10.53 23.26
CA LYS A 431 15.74 10.19 22.39
C LYS A 431 15.65 8.68 22.16
N ARG A 432 14.43 8.15 22.12
CA ARG A 432 14.19 6.74 21.79
C ARG A 432 14.47 6.49 20.30
N VAL A 433 15.31 5.50 20.00
CA VAL A 433 15.63 5.05 18.64
C VAL A 433 15.22 3.58 18.48
N LEU A 434 14.60 3.23 17.36
CA LEU A 434 14.31 1.84 17.00
C LEU A 434 15.59 1.20 16.44
N VAL A 435 16.02 0.07 16.98
CA VAL A 435 17.26 -0.63 16.59
C VAL A 435 17.05 -1.49 15.33
N SER A 436 15.83 -1.96 15.08
CA SER A 436 15.50 -2.78 13.91
C SER A 436 14.03 -2.65 13.53
N GLU A 437 13.76 -2.52 12.23
CA GLU A 437 12.41 -2.60 11.66
C GLU A 437 11.91 -4.05 11.55
N ALA A 438 12.83 -5.02 11.43
CA ALA A 438 12.49 -6.43 11.46
C ALA A 438 12.14 -6.84 12.89
N SER A 439 10.99 -7.50 13.03
CA SER A 439 10.56 -8.06 14.32
C SER A 439 11.53 -9.15 14.77
N VAL A 440 11.94 -9.11 16.02
CA VAL A 440 12.77 -10.17 16.64
C VAL A 440 11.83 -11.25 17.20
N THR A 441 12.22 -12.51 17.14
CA THR A 441 11.45 -13.61 17.73
C THR A 441 11.86 -13.90 19.17
N ASP A 442 13.16 -13.84 19.47
CA ASP A 442 13.70 -14.06 20.82
C ASP A 442 15.04 -13.32 21.04
N VAL A 443 15.47 -13.27 22.30
CA VAL A 443 16.82 -12.86 22.69
C VAL A 443 17.56 -14.10 23.21
N CYS A 444 18.80 -14.28 22.79
CA CYS A 444 19.69 -15.34 23.22
C CYS A 444 20.70 -14.86 24.27
N GLU A 445 21.44 -15.81 24.85
CA GLU A 445 22.62 -15.51 25.68
C GLU A 445 23.58 -14.54 24.96
N ASP A 446 24.35 -13.78 25.74
CA ASP A 446 25.30 -12.77 25.25
C ASP A 446 24.68 -11.63 24.42
N GLY A 447 23.38 -11.33 24.62
CA GLY A 447 22.70 -10.19 23.98
C GLY A 447 22.45 -10.37 22.48
N ILE A 448 22.47 -11.61 22.00
CA ILE A 448 22.24 -11.93 20.58
C ILE A 448 20.73 -11.91 20.29
N LEU A 449 20.33 -11.18 19.26
CA LEU A 449 18.94 -11.14 18.81
C LEU A 449 18.69 -12.25 17.79
N MET A 450 17.58 -12.96 17.93
CA MET A 450 17.17 -14.03 17.02
C MET A 450 15.93 -13.64 16.23
N TYR A 451 15.95 -13.87 14.93
CA TYR A 451 14.77 -13.97 14.10
C TYR A 451 14.59 -15.41 13.62
N SER A 452 13.36 -15.92 13.64
CA SER A 452 13.04 -17.27 13.17
C SER A 452 11.67 -17.32 12.51
N GLN A 453 11.55 -18.13 11.45
CA GLN A 453 10.25 -18.44 10.85
C GLN A 453 9.57 -19.60 11.58
N LYS A 454 8.23 -19.59 11.61
CA LYS A 454 7.43 -20.61 12.32
C LYS A 454 7.60 -22.03 11.81
N ASP A 455 7.87 -22.20 10.52
CA ASP A 455 8.14 -23.49 9.92
C ASP A 455 9.51 -24.06 10.34
N GLY A 456 10.32 -23.26 11.04
CA GLY A 456 11.65 -23.63 11.50
C GLY A 456 12.63 -23.83 10.34
N LEU A 457 12.40 -23.16 9.20
CA LEU A 457 13.22 -23.24 7.99
C LEU A 457 14.12 -22.02 7.78
N TYR A 458 14.00 -20.97 8.58
CA TYR A 458 14.85 -19.79 8.52
C TYR A 458 15.17 -19.28 9.92
N TYR A 459 16.44 -19.00 10.18
CA TYR A 459 16.96 -18.38 11.38
C TYR A 459 18.00 -17.33 11.00
N ALA A 460 17.97 -16.19 11.67
CA ALA A 460 19.01 -15.18 11.58
C ALA A 460 19.36 -14.66 12.97
N PHE A 461 20.66 -14.47 13.22
CA PHE A 461 21.21 -14.07 14.50
C PHE A 461 22.00 -12.79 14.34
N PHE A 462 21.73 -11.82 15.20
CA PHE A 462 22.27 -10.47 15.10
C PHE A 462 22.89 -10.03 16.41
N ARG A 463 23.93 -9.20 16.31
CA ARG A 463 24.46 -8.42 17.42
C ARG A 463 24.07 -6.97 17.23
N MET A 464 23.58 -6.34 18.30
CA MET A 464 23.39 -4.91 18.31
C MET A 464 24.73 -4.18 18.40
N LYS A 465 24.93 -3.19 17.55
CA LYS A 465 26.07 -2.27 17.57
C LYS A 465 25.55 -0.86 17.36
N ASP A 466 25.67 -0.04 18.40
CA ASP A 466 25.03 1.27 18.47
C ASP A 466 23.53 1.18 18.17
N THR A 467 23.08 1.65 17.01
CA THR A 467 21.67 1.59 16.58
C THR A 467 21.41 0.60 15.45
N GLU A 468 22.42 -0.18 15.05
CA GLU A 468 22.36 -1.11 13.93
C GLU A 468 22.45 -2.57 14.39
N LEU A 469 21.98 -3.47 13.53
CA LEU A 469 22.13 -4.91 13.70
C LEU A 469 23.22 -5.44 12.78
N GLU A 470 24.31 -5.93 13.37
CA GLU A 470 25.32 -6.70 12.65
C GLU A 470 24.89 -8.17 12.57
N LEU A 471 24.74 -8.68 11.35
CA LEU A 471 24.48 -10.09 11.12
C LEU A 471 25.65 -10.94 11.61
N ILE A 472 25.38 -11.87 12.52
CA ILE A 472 26.32 -12.91 12.94
C ILE A 472 26.21 -14.09 11.98
N GLU A 473 24.99 -14.60 11.80
CA GLU A 473 24.76 -15.84 11.06
C GLU A 473 23.31 -15.97 10.58
N GLU A 474 23.11 -16.44 9.35
CA GLU A 474 21.82 -16.90 8.83
C GLU A 474 21.88 -18.39 8.50
N ILE A 475 20.83 -19.11 8.85
CA ILE A 475 20.69 -20.54 8.61
C ILE A 475 19.30 -20.80 8.06
N PHE A 476 19.23 -21.24 6.80
CA PHE A 476 17.94 -21.40 6.13
C PHE A 476 17.90 -22.58 5.17
N GLN A 477 16.69 -23.06 4.88
CA GLN A 477 16.47 -24.06 3.84
C GLN A 477 16.07 -23.38 2.53
N ASP A 478 16.78 -23.72 1.45
CA ASP A 478 16.45 -23.26 0.10
C ASP A 478 15.06 -23.79 -0.32
N SER A 479 14.18 -22.90 -0.75
CA SER A 479 12.78 -23.23 -1.05
C SER A 479 12.62 -24.15 -2.27
N VAL A 480 13.60 -24.16 -3.18
CA VAL A 480 13.58 -24.91 -4.45
C VAL A 480 14.34 -26.22 -4.32
N GLN A 481 15.59 -26.16 -3.87
CA GLN A 481 16.52 -27.27 -3.80
C GLN A 481 16.41 -28.07 -2.50
N LYS A 482 15.75 -27.51 -1.47
CA LYS A 482 15.56 -28.10 -0.14
C LYS A 482 16.85 -28.40 0.63
N TYR A 483 17.98 -27.81 0.23
CA TYR A 483 19.24 -27.87 0.97
C TYR A 483 19.29 -26.81 2.07
N TRP A 484 20.03 -27.10 3.13
CA TRP A 484 20.33 -26.13 4.17
C TRP A 484 21.55 -25.30 3.79
N TRP A 485 21.42 -23.99 3.98
CA TRP A 485 22.45 -23.00 3.78
C TRP A 485 22.80 -22.35 5.11
N ARG A 486 24.08 -22.05 5.25
CA ARG A 486 24.64 -21.25 6.32
C ARG A 486 25.36 -20.06 5.70
N VAL A 487 25.02 -18.86 6.15
CA VAL A 487 25.73 -17.63 5.84
C VAL A 487 26.29 -17.08 7.13
N VAL A 488 27.61 -16.91 7.21
CA VAL A 488 28.27 -16.27 8.34
C VAL A 488 28.60 -14.84 7.95
N GLY A 489 28.15 -13.88 8.75
CA GLY A 489 28.37 -12.45 8.53
C GLY A 489 29.78 -11.98 8.89
N GLY A 490 30.00 -10.67 8.84
CA GLY A 490 31.30 -10.00 9.08
C GLY A 490 31.94 -9.42 7.81
N GLU A 491 33.19 -8.95 7.90
CA GLU A 491 33.88 -8.22 6.81
C GLU A 491 34.05 -9.03 5.50
N ASN A 492 34.02 -10.36 5.57
CA ASN A 492 34.07 -11.24 4.41
C ASN A 492 33.04 -12.39 4.55
N PRO A 493 31.77 -12.13 4.22
CA PRO A 493 30.69 -13.11 4.42
C PRO A 493 31.00 -14.43 3.72
N GLN A 494 30.75 -15.54 4.42
CA GLN A 494 30.95 -16.88 3.87
C GLN A 494 29.63 -17.62 3.81
N SER A 495 29.32 -18.19 2.64
CA SER A 495 28.14 -19.02 2.45
C SER A 495 28.54 -20.47 2.14
N SER A 496 27.91 -21.43 2.79
CA SER A 496 28.12 -22.86 2.52
C SER A 496 26.82 -23.64 2.67
N ASN A 497 26.65 -24.69 1.88
CA ASN A 497 25.59 -25.66 2.10
C ASN A 497 25.98 -26.66 3.20
N CYS A 498 25.00 -27.15 3.93
CA CYS A 498 25.20 -28.13 5.01
C CYS A 498 24.03 -29.14 5.06
N SER A 499 24.20 -30.21 5.84
CA SER A 499 23.09 -31.13 6.13
C SER A 499 22.14 -30.53 7.16
N GLU A 500 20.90 -31.02 7.23
CA GLU A 500 19.95 -30.58 8.27
C GLU A 500 20.50 -30.79 9.69
N GLU A 501 21.12 -31.94 9.97
CA GLU A 501 21.73 -32.22 11.27
C GLU A 501 22.80 -31.18 11.64
N THR A 502 23.57 -30.73 10.64
CA THR A 502 24.59 -29.69 10.83
C THR A 502 23.96 -28.32 11.02
N ALA A 503 22.94 -27.97 10.23
CA ALA A 503 22.18 -26.74 10.41
C ALA A 503 21.55 -26.66 11.82
N ARG A 504 20.93 -27.74 12.30
CA ARG A 504 20.35 -27.83 13.64
C ARG A 504 21.41 -27.67 14.74
N SER A 505 22.62 -28.19 14.53
CA SER A 505 23.71 -28.03 15.51
C SER A 505 24.29 -26.61 15.53
N TYR A 506 24.24 -25.87 14.42
CA TYR A 506 24.55 -24.44 14.40
C TYR A 506 23.47 -23.63 15.12
N ILE A 507 22.19 -23.86 14.82
CA ILE A 507 21.06 -23.18 15.49
C ILE A 507 21.13 -23.42 17.01
N ALA A 508 21.40 -24.65 17.45
CA ALA A 508 21.45 -25.01 18.86
C ALA A 508 22.59 -24.35 19.67
N GLN A 509 23.55 -23.67 19.03
CA GLN A 509 24.59 -22.90 19.72
C GLN A 509 24.06 -21.58 20.29
N TYR A 510 22.96 -21.07 19.73
CA TYR A 510 22.31 -19.87 20.20
C TYR A 510 21.22 -20.29 21.19
N HIS A 511 21.46 -20.05 22.48
CA HIS A 511 20.53 -20.43 23.54
C HIS A 511 19.59 -19.27 23.86
N PRO A 512 18.28 -19.35 23.55
CA PRO A 512 17.31 -18.32 23.93
C PRO A 512 17.24 -18.18 25.45
N ILE A 513 17.16 -16.94 25.94
CA ILE A 513 16.93 -16.64 27.35
C ILE A 513 15.44 -16.40 27.61
N GLU A 514 14.97 -16.76 28.80
CA GLU A 514 13.62 -16.43 29.22
C GLU A 514 13.51 -14.93 29.51
N LEU A 515 12.75 -14.21 28.67
CA LEU A 515 12.46 -12.81 28.88
C LEU A 515 11.44 -12.63 30.01
N ASN A 516 11.82 -11.96 31.10
CA ASN A 516 10.89 -11.57 32.16
C ASN A 516 10.04 -10.37 31.71
N MET A 517 9.09 -10.63 30.82
CA MET A 517 8.22 -9.62 30.23
C MET A 517 7.14 -9.18 31.22
N LYS A 518 7.11 -7.88 31.52
CA LYS A 518 6.08 -7.24 32.35
C LYS A 518 5.02 -6.57 31.48
N PRO A 519 3.75 -6.51 31.89
CA PRO A 519 2.74 -5.75 31.16
C PRO A 519 3.14 -4.27 31.01
N PHE A 520 2.79 -3.64 29.89
CA PHE A 520 3.01 -2.20 29.68
C PHE A 520 2.38 -1.35 30.80
N SER A 521 1.24 -1.77 31.35
CA SER A 521 0.56 -1.09 32.47
C SER A 521 1.36 -1.06 33.78
N GLU A 522 2.40 -1.88 33.91
CA GLU A 522 3.29 -1.92 35.09
C GLU A 522 4.59 -1.12 34.89
N TYR A 523 4.74 -0.41 33.76
CA TYR A 523 5.92 0.39 33.51
C TYR A 523 6.05 1.53 34.54
N PRO A 524 7.26 1.80 35.07
CA PRO A 524 7.46 2.86 36.05
C PRO A 524 7.40 4.25 35.38
N PHE A 525 6.20 4.82 35.28
CA PHE A 525 6.00 6.19 34.86
C PHE A 525 6.43 7.14 36.00
N SER A 526 7.70 7.56 36.02
CA SER A 526 8.26 8.44 37.05
C SER A 526 9.04 9.60 36.47
#